data_AF-A0AAI9U0B2-F1
#
_entry.id   AF-A0AAI9U0B2-F1
#
_cell.length_a   1.000
_cell.length_b   1.000
_cell.length_c   1.000
_cell.angle_alpha   90.00
_cell.angle_beta   90.00
_cell.angle_gamma   90.00
#
_symmetry.space_group_name_H-M   'P 1'
#
loop_
_entity.id
_entity.type
_entity.pdbx_description
1 polymer ?
#
loop_
_entity_poly.entity_id
_entity_poly.type
_entity_poly.pdbx_seq_one_letter_code
_entity_poly.pdbx_strand_id
1 'polypeptide(L)'
;MSHYDAQNIVGIVFTVVSALAVVAGSVFFILLLRKTSKSYRDPTRRWVAITKAALGLWLFSELFYVILNIISLAHGSTYSYDSTLAKFISYTSSILSWFFDVSQALTFLALFYLARAFTLLRVDETSKRFRIGKSFSFGAVILIPVLSFTAMCLWLSTREGYYSWNYDSSDYERVMMRRLVAQIFDLICGIFNLLCAIGAVTYIALVRKNALKGPLHKASNLALAISIIWLVRAVWSLFAQLSSQYGYYYYNYDTYTWFSIVSLVVGILGSFAVFIMLYLLATQDKYGLNRRGELVQPTKLNDEEASGAHITTANSVY
;
A
#
# COMPACT_ATOMS: atom_id res chain seq x y z
N MET A 1 -15.00 22.40 -27.63
CA MET A 1 -14.54 21.01 -27.45
C MET A 1 -15.76 20.16 -27.21
N SER A 2 -15.89 19.06 -27.95
CA SER A 2 -16.95 18.08 -27.68
C SER A 2 -16.63 17.35 -26.36
N HIS A 3 -17.65 16.84 -25.68
CA HIS A 3 -17.48 16.15 -24.39
C HIS A 3 -16.62 14.88 -24.48
N TYR A 4 -16.62 14.23 -25.66
CA TYR A 4 -15.73 13.12 -25.97
C TYR A 4 -14.26 13.54 -26.00
N ASP A 5 -13.96 14.78 -26.39
CA ASP A 5 -12.58 15.30 -26.41
C ASP A 5 -12.03 15.44 -24.98
N ALA A 6 -12.84 15.90 -24.03
CA ALA A 6 -12.43 16.08 -22.64
C ALA A 6 -12.14 14.74 -21.95
N GLN A 7 -12.99 13.72 -22.14
CA GLN A 7 -12.77 12.38 -21.59
C GLN A 7 -11.53 11.70 -22.20
N ASN A 8 -11.33 11.86 -23.51
CA ASN A 8 -10.14 11.34 -24.18
C ASN A 8 -8.87 12.01 -23.67
N ILE A 9 -8.88 13.33 -23.45
CA ILE A 9 -7.75 14.06 -22.85
C ILE A 9 -7.47 13.58 -21.44
N VAL A 10 -8.50 13.42 -20.60
CA VAL A 10 -8.32 12.89 -19.23
C VAL A 10 -7.75 11.47 -19.27
N GLY A 11 -8.23 10.61 -20.17
CA GLY A 11 -7.71 9.27 -20.38
C GLY A 11 -6.24 9.25 -20.84
N ILE A 12 -5.87 10.14 -21.76
CA ILE A 12 -4.48 10.32 -22.22
C ILE A 12 -3.60 10.79 -21.05
N VAL A 13 -4.01 11.83 -20.32
CA VAL A 13 -3.26 12.36 -19.18
C VAL A 13 -3.08 11.28 -18.11
N PHE A 14 -4.14 10.53 -17.79
CA PHE A 14 -4.07 9.41 -16.85
C PHE A 14 -3.06 8.35 -17.28
N THR A 15 -3.11 7.97 -18.54
CA THR A 15 -2.21 6.96 -19.12
C THR A 15 -0.76 7.44 -19.10
N VAL A 16 -0.49 8.70 -19.48
CA VAL A 16 0.85 9.29 -19.47
C VAL A 16 1.41 9.39 -18.06
N VAL A 17 0.62 9.87 -17.09
CA VAL A 17 1.06 9.97 -15.70
C VAL A 17 1.34 8.59 -15.11
N SER A 18 0.48 7.61 -15.36
CA SER A 18 0.72 6.22 -14.91
C SER A 18 1.98 5.63 -15.56
N ALA A 19 2.17 5.81 -16.86
CA ALA A 19 3.37 5.36 -17.57
C ALA A 19 4.66 5.97 -16.98
N LEU A 20 4.65 7.28 -16.70
CA LEU A 20 5.78 7.96 -16.05
C LEU A 20 6.04 7.42 -14.64
N ALA A 21 4.99 7.16 -13.86
CA ALA A 21 5.11 6.55 -12.53
C ALA A 21 5.69 5.13 -12.59
N VAL A 22 5.29 4.33 -13.58
CA VAL A 22 5.83 2.98 -13.82
C VAL A 22 7.30 3.04 -14.23
N VAL A 23 7.68 3.94 -15.13
CA VAL A 23 9.08 4.11 -15.56
C VAL A 23 9.95 4.52 -14.35
N ALA A 24 9.54 5.56 -13.62
CA ALA A 24 10.27 6.02 -12.46
C ALA A 24 10.33 4.95 -11.36
N GLY A 25 9.20 4.27 -11.10
CA GLY A 25 9.11 3.18 -10.14
C GLY A 25 9.98 1.99 -10.52
N SER A 26 10.11 1.66 -11.80
CA SER A 26 11.00 0.61 -12.31
C SER A 26 12.47 0.95 -12.03
N VAL A 27 12.88 2.21 -12.22
CA VAL A 27 14.23 2.68 -11.85
C VAL A 27 14.47 2.48 -10.35
N PHE A 28 13.53 2.92 -9.50
CA PHE A 28 13.63 2.72 -8.04
C PHE A 28 13.65 1.24 -7.65
N PHE A 29 12.86 0.40 -8.32
CA PHE A 29 12.82 -1.03 -8.08
C PHE A 29 14.15 -1.70 -8.40
N ILE A 30 14.77 -1.38 -9.54
CA ILE A 30 16.11 -1.87 -9.91
C ILE A 30 17.14 -1.43 -8.87
N LEU A 31 17.12 -0.16 -8.44
CA LEU A 31 18.02 0.35 -7.40
C LEU A 31 17.80 -0.38 -6.06
N LEU A 32 16.55 -0.64 -5.69
CA LEU A 32 16.21 -1.35 -4.47
C LEU A 32 16.66 -2.81 -4.53
N LEU A 33 16.51 -3.48 -5.68
CA LEU A 33 16.98 -4.85 -5.91
C LEU A 33 18.49 -4.97 -5.75
N ARG A 34 19.27 -4.03 -6.32
CA ARG A 34 20.74 -3.97 -6.20
C ARG A 34 21.21 -3.87 -4.74
N LYS A 35 20.41 -3.26 -3.86
CA LYS A 35 20.72 -3.21 -2.43
C LYS A 35 20.45 -4.60 -1.82
N THR A 36 21.50 -5.39 -1.63
CA THR A 36 21.42 -6.69 -0.95
C THR A 36 20.86 -6.48 0.46
N SER A 37 19.71 -7.09 0.75
CA SER A 37 19.24 -7.19 2.13
C SER A 37 20.26 -8.04 2.87
N LYS A 38 21.10 -7.44 3.72
CA LYS A 38 21.98 -8.21 4.61
C LYS A 38 21.08 -9.17 5.40
N SER A 39 21.14 -10.45 5.01
CA SER A 39 20.42 -11.63 5.53
C SER A 39 18.93 -11.48 5.85
N TYR A 40 18.09 -12.33 5.23
CA TYR A 40 16.68 -12.54 5.62
C TYR A 40 16.49 -12.84 7.13
N ARG A 41 17.57 -13.27 7.81
CA ARG A 41 17.60 -13.54 9.25
C ARG A 41 17.67 -12.28 10.12
N ASP A 42 17.93 -11.07 9.57
CA ASP A 42 17.90 -9.84 10.36
C ASP A 42 16.46 -9.31 10.50
N PRO A 43 15.83 -9.41 11.69
CA PRO A 43 14.45 -8.97 11.90
C PRO A 43 14.26 -7.47 11.69
N THR A 44 15.33 -6.66 11.71
CA THR A 44 15.27 -5.20 11.50
C THR A 44 15.16 -4.80 10.03
N ARG A 45 15.50 -5.71 9.10
CA ARG A 45 15.50 -5.46 7.64
C ARG A 45 14.44 -6.23 6.87
N ARG A 46 13.69 -7.11 7.54
CA ARG A 46 12.66 -7.94 6.90
C ARG A 46 11.63 -7.14 6.10
N TRP A 47 11.28 -5.93 6.57
CA TRP A 47 10.37 -5.04 5.87
C TRP A 47 10.87 -4.64 4.48
N VAL A 48 12.18 -4.51 4.25
CA VAL A 48 12.77 -4.13 2.95
C VAL A 48 12.50 -5.20 1.88
N ALA A 49 12.65 -6.48 2.24
CA ALA A 49 12.35 -7.58 1.31
C ALA A 49 10.85 -7.63 0.96
N ILE A 50 10.00 -7.35 1.93
CA ILE A 50 8.55 -7.30 1.73
C ILE A 50 8.17 -6.09 0.86
N THR A 51 8.78 -4.92 1.08
CA THR A 51 8.61 -3.74 0.23
C THR A 51 9.02 -4.02 -1.21
N LYS A 52 10.11 -4.77 -1.46
CA LYS A 52 10.49 -5.19 -2.82
C LYS A 52 9.39 -6.00 -3.48
N ALA A 53 8.86 -7.02 -2.79
CA ALA A 53 7.78 -7.83 -3.30
C ALA A 53 6.52 -6.99 -3.58
N ALA A 54 6.12 -6.14 -2.64
CA ALA A 54 4.98 -5.24 -2.79
C ALA A 54 5.14 -4.29 -3.99
N LEU A 55 6.30 -3.63 -4.11
CA LEU A 55 6.60 -2.72 -5.22
C LEU A 55 6.63 -3.45 -6.57
N GLY A 56 7.21 -4.66 -6.62
CA GLY A 56 7.24 -5.48 -7.83
C GLY A 56 5.84 -5.86 -8.32
N LEU A 57 4.96 -6.30 -7.40
CA LEU A 57 3.58 -6.62 -7.73
C LEU A 57 2.76 -5.39 -8.16
N TRP A 58 2.96 -4.24 -7.50
CA TRP A 58 2.32 -2.98 -7.90
C TRP A 58 2.78 -2.54 -9.29
N LEU A 59 4.10 -2.53 -9.55
CA LEU A 59 4.66 -2.19 -10.86
C LEU A 59 4.17 -3.11 -11.97
N PHE A 60 4.11 -4.42 -11.69
CA PHE A 60 3.55 -5.38 -12.62
C PHE A 60 2.09 -5.04 -12.94
N SER A 61 1.26 -4.80 -11.92
CA SER A 61 -0.15 -4.44 -12.14
C SER A 61 -0.32 -3.15 -12.94
N GLU A 62 0.39 -2.08 -12.57
CA GLU A 62 0.29 -0.77 -13.21
C GLU A 62 0.83 -0.77 -14.64
N LEU A 63 1.96 -1.46 -14.89
CA LEU A 63 2.52 -1.58 -16.24
C LEU A 63 1.48 -2.18 -17.21
N PHE A 64 0.82 -3.26 -16.79
CA PHE A 64 -0.21 -3.88 -17.60
C PHE A 64 -1.45 -2.99 -17.73
N TYR A 65 -1.87 -2.27 -16.67
CA TYR A 65 -2.97 -1.30 -16.78
C TYR A 65 -2.65 -0.17 -17.78
N VAL A 66 -1.41 0.33 -17.80
CA VAL A 66 -0.95 1.30 -18.81
C VAL A 66 -1.08 0.71 -20.22
N ILE A 67 -0.63 -0.52 -20.44
CA ILE A 67 -0.75 -1.21 -21.74
C ILE A 67 -2.22 -1.34 -22.15
N LEU A 68 -3.10 -1.78 -21.24
CA LEU A 68 -4.54 -1.90 -21.50
C LEU A 68 -5.18 -0.54 -21.84
N ASN A 69 -4.78 0.52 -21.15
CA ASN A 69 -5.27 1.87 -21.42
C ASN A 69 -4.80 2.39 -22.79
N ILE A 70 -3.54 2.16 -23.17
CA ILE A 70 -3.02 2.51 -24.50
C ILE A 70 -3.79 1.78 -25.60
N ILE A 71 -4.02 0.46 -25.44
CA ILE A 71 -4.79 -0.34 -26.40
C ILE A 71 -6.22 0.19 -26.53
N SER A 72 -6.85 0.54 -25.40
CA SER A 72 -8.21 1.08 -25.36
C SER A 72 -8.31 2.46 -26.04
N LEU A 73 -7.33 3.34 -25.81
CA LEU A 73 -7.25 4.66 -26.45
C LEU A 73 -6.97 4.55 -27.95
N ALA A 74 -6.10 3.63 -28.36
CA ALA A 74 -5.77 3.41 -29.78
C ALA A 74 -6.98 2.92 -30.59
N HIS A 75 -7.92 2.20 -29.97
CA HIS A 75 -9.18 1.78 -30.59
C HIS A 75 -10.31 2.81 -30.44
N GLY A 76 -10.01 4.02 -29.95
CA GLY A 76 -10.96 5.13 -29.85
C GLY A 76 -12.24 4.78 -29.10
N SER A 77 -12.15 3.95 -28.06
CA SER A 77 -13.28 3.47 -27.23
C SER A 77 -14.46 2.82 -27.98
N THR A 78 -14.29 2.44 -29.25
CA THR A 78 -15.35 1.91 -30.13
C THR A 78 -15.32 0.39 -30.29
N TYR A 79 -14.68 -0.34 -29.38
CA TYR A 79 -14.72 -1.80 -29.44
C TYR A 79 -16.09 -2.31 -28.99
N SER A 80 -16.69 -3.21 -29.78
CA SER A 80 -17.92 -3.90 -29.38
C SER A 80 -17.71 -4.59 -28.04
N TYR A 81 -18.71 -4.48 -27.16
CA TYR A 81 -18.67 -5.08 -25.83
C TYR A 81 -18.48 -6.60 -25.86
N ASP A 82 -18.83 -7.25 -26.98
CA ASP A 82 -18.71 -8.70 -27.21
C ASP A 82 -17.39 -9.10 -27.89
N SER A 83 -16.56 -8.12 -28.26
CA SER A 83 -15.30 -8.36 -28.97
C SER A 83 -14.29 -9.16 -28.14
N THR A 84 -13.41 -9.89 -28.82
CA THR A 84 -12.26 -10.57 -28.21
C THR A 84 -11.37 -9.60 -27.42
N LEU A 85 -11.25 -8.37 -27.90
CA LEU A 85 -10.52 -7.31 -27.22
C LEU A 85 -11.18 -6.91 -25.88
N ALA A 86 -12.50 -6.72 -25.86
CA ALA A 86 -13.24 -6.43 -24.63
C ALA A 86 -13.08 -7.55 -23.58
N LYS A 87 -13.13 -8.81 -24.04
CA LYS A 87 -12.90 -9.97 -23.17
C LYS A 87 -11.47 -9.98 -22.61
N PHE A 88 -10.47 -9.76 -23.46
CA PHE A 88 -9.08 -9.66 -23.03
C PHE A 88 -8.87 -8.55 -22.00
N ILE A 89 -9.38 -7.34 -22.24
CA ILE A 89 -9.26 -6.21 -21.32
C ILE A 89 -9.94 -6.53 -19.99
N SER A 90 -11.16 -7.06 -20.01
CA SER A 90 -11.91 -7.39 -18.79
C SER A 90 -11.20 -8.47 -17.97
N TYR A 91 -10.80 -9.58 -18.59
CA TYR A 91 -10.13 -10.67 -17.88
C TYR A 91 -8.79 -10.25 -17.31
N THR A 92 -8.00 -9.54 -18.10
CA THR A 92 -6.71 -9.04 -17.64
C THR A 92 -6.92 -8.05 -16.49
N SER A 93 -7.87 -7.12 -16.58
CA SER A 93 -8.16 -6.16 -15.51
C SER A 93 -8.53 -6.82 -14.18
N SER A 94 -9.33 -7.90 -14.21
CA SER A 94 -9.66 -8.68 -13.00
C SER A 94 -8.45 -9.42 -12.42
N ILE A 95 -7.54 -9.92 -13.25
CA ILE A 95 -6.31 -10.57 -12.78
C ILE A 95 -5.36 -9.54 -12.16
N LEU A 96 -5.22 -8.36 -12.78
CA LEU A 96 -4.37 -7.29 -12.29
C LEU A 96 -4.88 -6.71 -10.96
N SER A 97 -6.20 -6.64 -10.75
CA SER A 97 -6.76 -6.16 -9.48
C SER A 97 -6.37 -7.07 -8.32
N TRP A 98 -6.32 -8.38 -8.55
CA TRP A 98 -5.81 -9.33 -7.55
C TRP A 98 -4.34 -9.07 -7.20
N PHE A 99 -3.46 -8.90 -8.20
CA PHE A 99 -2.05 -8.57 -7.94
C PHE A 99 -1.90 -7.26 -7.17
N PHE A 100 -2.74 -6.26 -7.48
CA PHE A 100 -2.76 -5.00 -6.77
C PHE A 100 -3.16 -5.19 -5.30
N ASP A 101 -4.21 -5.96 -5.00
CA ASP A 101 -4.62 -6.25 -3.62
C ASP A 101 -3.54 -6.99 -2.83
N VAL A 102 -2.86 -7.95 -3.45
CA VAL A 102 -1.70 -8.62 -2.84
C VAL A 102 -0.59 -7.62 -2.53
N SER A 103 -0.33 -6.66 -3.43
CA SER A 103 0.65 -5.59 -3.18
C SER A 103 0.26 -4.71 -1.98
N GLN A 104 -1.02 -4.34 -1.86
CA GLN A 104 -1.51 -3.54 -0.72
C GLN A 104 -1.34 -4.31 0.61
N ALA A 105 -1.69 -5.60 0.63
CA ALA A 105 -1.50 -6.46 1.79
C ALA A 105 -0.01 -6.58 2.19
N LEU A 106 0.90 -6.73 1.21
CA LEU A 106 2.34 -6.75 1.48
C LEU A 106 2.86 -5.38 1.95
N THR A 107 2.30 -4.28 1.47
CA THR A 107 2.65 -2.92 1.91
C THR A 107 2.31 -2.72 3.39
N PHE A 108 1.13 -3.18 3.82
CA PHE A 108 0.78 -3.24 5.23
C PHE A 108 1.80 -4.03 6.06
N LEU A 109 2.13 -5.24 5.59
CA LEU A 109 3.08 -6.10 6.29
C LEU A 109 4.47 -5.45 6.39
N ALA A 110 4.91 -4.75 5.34
CA ALA A 110 6.14 -3.97 5.35
C ALA A 110 6.10 -2.87 6.41
N LEU A 111 5.00 -2.09 6.49
CA LEU A 111 4.82 -1.05 7.51
C LEU A 111 4.79 -1.63 8.93
N PHE A 112 4.14 -2.77 9.13
CA PHE A 112 4.13 -3.47 10.41
C PHE A 112 5.55 -3.90 10.84
N TYR A 113 6.33 -4.51 9.93
CA TYR A 113 7.71 -4.89 10.23
C TYR A 113 8.66 -3.70 10.35
N LEU A 114 8.40 -2.59 9.66
CA LEU A 114 9.14 -1.34 9.81
C LEU A 114 8.91 -0.74 11.20
N ALA A 115 7.65 -0.70 11.65
CA ALA A 115 7.31 -0.28 13.00
C ALA A 115 7.99 -1.17 14.06
N ARG A 116 8.03 -2.49 13.83
CA ARG A 116 8.78 -3.43 14.66
C ARG A 116 10.29 -3.18 14.63
N ALA A 117 10.85 -2.79 13.49
CA ALA A 117 12.27 -2.47 13.40
C ALA A 117 12.62 -1.28 14.31
N PHE A 118 11.75 -0.26 14.37
CA PHE A 118 11.92 0.85 15.30
C PHE A 118 11.83 0.42 16.77
N THR A 119 10.91 -0.49 17.13
CA THR A 119 10.83 -0.99 18.52
C THR A 119 12.06 -1.80 18.90
N LEU A 120 12.52 -2.71 18.02
CA LEU A 120 13.69 -3.57 18.25
C LEU A 120 15.00 -2.79 18.36
N LEU A 121 15.09 -1.62 17.74
CA LEU A 121 16.25 -0.73 17.87
C LEU A 121 16.29 0.00 19.23
N ARG A 122 15.21 -0.05 20.02
CA ARG A 122 15.08 0.67 21.30
C ARG A 122 15.02 -0.25 22.51
N VAL A 123 14.21 -1.30 22.46
CA VAL A 123 13.93 -2.19 23.60
C VAL A 123 13.85 -3.62 23.09
N ASP A 124 14.46 -4.55 23.82
CA ASP A 124 14.36 -5.99 23.55
C ASP A 124 12.96 -6.48 23.97
N GLU A 125 11.94 -6.15 23.18
CA GLU A 125 10.55 -6.40 23.54
C GLU A 125 10.00 -7.68 22.89
N THR A 126 10.04 -8.77 23.65
CA THR A 126 9.18 -9.95 23.47
C THR A 126 7.78 -9.71 24.06
N SER A 127 7.12 -8.61 23.70
CA SER A 127 5.83 -8.24 24.31
C SER A 127 4.67 -9.10 23.77
N LYS A 128 3.73 -9.49 24.65
CA LYS A 128 2.50 -10.22 24.26
C LYS A 128 1.71 -9.48 23.17
N ARG A 129 1.70 -8.14 23.20
CA ARG A 129 1.03 -7.27 22.21
C ARG A 129 1.62 -7.44 20.81
N PHE A 130 2.94 -7.58 20.68
CA PHE A 130 3.56 -7.86 19.39
C PHE A 130 3.12 -9.21 18.81
N ARG A 131 3.02 -10.27 19.63
CA ARG A 131 2.56 -11.59 19.16
C ARG A 131 1.15 -11.53 18.61
N ILE A 132 0.24 -10.84 19.29
CA ILE A 132 -1.16 -10.65 18.84
C ILE A 132 -1.17 -9.85 17.53
N GLY A 133 -0.47 -8.71 17.48
CA GLY A 133 -0.39 -7.88 16.27
C GLY A 133 0.22 -8.61 15.08
N LYS A 134 1.22 -9.47 15.32
CA LYS A 134 1.83 -10.34 14.30
C LYS A 134 0.82 -11.34 13.75
N SER A 135 0.09 -12.06 14.61
CA SER A 135 -0.93 -13.02 14.19
C SER A 135 -2.04 -12.35 13.38
N PHE A 136 -2.54 -11.20 13.84
CA PHE A 136 -3.53 -10.41 13.09
C PHE A 136 -2.98 -9.97 11.73
N SER A 137 -1.73 -9.48 11.69
CA SER A 137 -1.13 -8.99 10.45
C SER A 137 -0.95 -10.11 9.42
N PHE A 138 -0.53 -11.30 9.84
CA PHE A 138 -0.47 -12.46 8.95
C PHE A 138 -1.87 -12.91 8.50
N GLY A 139 -2.84 -12.91 9.41
CA GLY A 139 -4.23 -13.22 9.08
C GLY A 139 -4.77 -12.30 7.98
N ALA A 140 -4.60 -10.98 8.12
CA ALA A 140 -5.03 -10.00 7.13
C ALA A 140 -4.31 -10.19 5.77
N VAL A 141 -3.00 -10.43 5.80
CA VAL A 141 -2.19 -10.63 4.58
C VAL A 141 -2.52 -11.92 3.84
N ILE A 142 -3.07 -12.93 4.52
CA ILE A 142 -3.55 -14.16 3.87
C ILE A 142 -5.00 -13.97 3.40
N LEU A 143 -5.85 -13.36 4.23
CA LEU A 143 -7.26 -13.21 3.96
C LEU A 143 -7.53 -12.32 2.72
N ILE A 144 -6.86 -11.16 2.61
CA ILE A 144 -7.06 -10.22 1.50
C ILE A 144 -6.78 -10.90 0.14
N PRO A 145 -5.61 -11.54 -0.09
CA PRO A 145 -5.36 -12.27 -1.33
C PRO A 145 -6.34 -13.41 -1.63
N VAL A 146 -6.80 -14.15 -0.61
CA VAL A 146 -7.73 -15.27 -0.79
C VAL A 146 -9.11 -14.76 -1.20
N LEU A 147 -9.62 -13.74 -0.52
CA LEU A 147 -10.89 -13.12 -0.87
C LEU A 147 -10.83 -12.45 -2.24
N SER A 148 -9.76 -11.70 -2.52
CA SER A 148 -9.54 -11.03 -3.81
C SER A 148 -9.39 -12.04 -4.96
N PHE A 149 -8.68 -13.16 -4.75
CA PHE A 149 -8.60 -14.23 -5.75
C PHE A 149 -9.97 -14.85 -6.02
N THR A 150 -10.76 -15.07 -4.97
CA THR A 150 -12.13 -15.61 -5.11
C THR A 150 -13.02 -14.62 -5.87
N ALA A 151 -12.94 -13.32 -5.54
CA ALA A 151 -13.65 -12.26 -6.25
C ALA A 151 -13.24 -12.20 -7.73
N MET A 152 -11.94 -12.27 -8.03
CA MET A 152 -11.42 -12.37 -9.40
C MET A 152 -12.04 -13.56 -10.14
N CYS A 153 -12.00 -14.77 -9.58
CA CYS A 153 -12.61 -15.95 -10.21
C CYS A 153 -14.11 -15.75 -10.49
N LEU A 154 -14.85 -15.15 -9.54
CA LEU A 154 -16.26 -14.84 -9.72
C LEU A 154 -16.48 -13.81 -10.83
N TRP A 155 -15.72 -12.71 -10.84
CA TRP A 155 -15.77 -11.69 -11.91
C TRP A 155 -15.51 -12.30 -13.28
N LEU A 156 -14.48 -13.12 -13.43
CA LEU A 156 -14.19 -13.84 -14.67
C LEU A 156 -15.39 -14.71 -15.10
N SER A 157 -15.99 -15.43 -14.16
CA SER A 157 -17.14 -16.31 -14.43
C SER A 157 -18.43 -15.58 -14.80
N THR A 158 -18.61 -14.32 -14.34
CA THR A 158 -19.80 -13.52 -14.68
C THR A 158 -19.82 -13.10 -16.14
N ARG A 159 -18.64 -13.02 -16.75
CA ARG A 159 -18.46 -12.51 -18.11
C ARG A 159 -19.05 -13.44 -19.15
N GLU A 160 -18.85 -14.76 -19.04
CA GLU A 160 -19.43 -15.71 -20.01
C GLU A 160 -20.96 -15.73 -19.99
N GLY A 161 -21.55 -15.51 -18.81
CA GLY A 161 -23.00 -15.51 -18.67
C GLY A 161 -23.67 -14.27 -19.25
N TYR A 162 -23.10 -13.08 -19.02
CA TYR A 162 -23.68 -11.79 -19.41
C TYR A 162 -24.00 -11.65 -20.91
N TYR A 163 -23.36 -12.46 -21.77
CA TYR A 163 -23.47 -12.36 -23.24
C TYR A 163 -24.46 -13.33 -23.89
N SER A 164 -25.16 -14.13 -23.10
CA SER A 164 -26.06 -15.17 -23.62
C SER A 164 -27.56 -14.82 -23.55
N TRP A 165 -27.94 -13.56 -23.28
CA TRP A 165 -29.18 -13.33 -22.53
C TRP A 165 -30.41 -12.80 -23.27
N ASN A 166 -31.50 -13.56 -23.09
CA ASN A 166 -32.82 -13.06 -22.69
C ASN A 166 -32.84 -12.79 -21.17
N TYR A 167 -33.42 -11.65 -20.77
CA TYR A 167 -33.45 -11.14 -19.40
C TYR A 167 -34.24 -12.00 -18.39
N ASP A 168 -35.06 -12.95 -18.84
CA ASP A 168 -35.93 -13.80 -17.99
C ASP A 168 -35.40 -15.23 -17.75
N SER A 169 -34.13 -15.51 -18.05
CA SER A 169 -33.56 -16.85 -17.88
C SER A 169 -33.04 -17.11 -16.45
N SER A 170 -33.12 -18.35 -15.97
CA SER A 170 -32.48 -18.77 -14.70
C SER A 170 -30.95 -18.62 -14.71
N ASP A 171 -30.36 -18.57 -15.90
CA ASP A 171 -28.94 -18.23 -16.09
C ASP A 171 -28.66 -16.75 -15.80
N TYR A 172 -29.64 -15.86 -16.06
CA TYR A 172 -29.63 -14.44 -15.66
C TYR A 172 -29.33 -14.29 -14.17
N GLU A 173 -30.19 -14.92 -13.37
CA GLU A 173 -30.15 -14.83 -11.91
C GLU A 173 -28.83 -15.38 -11.33
N ARG A 174 -28.36 -16.53 -11.83
CA ARG A 174 -27.12 -17.16 -11.35
C ARG A 174 -25.88 -16.30 -11.55
N VAL A 175 -25.80 -15.56 -12.64
CA VAL A 175 -24.66 -14.66 -12.92
C VAL A 175 -24.77 -13.39 -12.11
N MET A 176 -25.97 -12.83 -11.95
CA MET A 176 -26.17 -11.68 -11.07
C MET A 176 -25.82 -12.01 -9.62
N MET A 177 -26.16 -13.21 -9.14
CA MET A 177 -25.73 -13.68 -7.81
C MET A 177 -24.20 -13.79 -7.72
N ARG A 178 -23.52 -14.38 -8.70
CA ARG A 178 -22.04 -14.44 -8.72
C ARG A 178 -21.40 -13.06 -8.71
N ARG A 179 -21.97 -12.11 -9.45
CA ARG A 179 -21.52 -10.71 -9.48
C ARG A 179 -21.71 -10.03 -8.12
N LEU A 180 -22.86 -10.23 -7.50
CA LEU A 180 -23.14 -9.69 -6.16
C LEU A 180 -22.16 -10.24 -5.13
N VAL A 181 -21.88 -11.55 -5.16
CA VAL A 181 -20.88 -12.17 -4.26
C VAL A 181 -19.48 -11.62 -4.52
N ALA A 182 -19.09 -11.43 -5.79
CA ALA A 182 -17.81 -10.82 -6.12
C ALA A 182 -17.68 -9.40 -5.55
N GLN A 183 -18.73 -8.59 -5.69
CA GLN A 183 -18.79 -7.23 -5.14
C GLN A 183 -18.70 -7.22 -3.60
N ILE A 184 -19.36 -8.16 -2.93
CA ILE A 184 -19.28 -8.32 -1.47
C ILE A 184 -17.84 -8.63 -1.05
N PHE A 185 -17.14 -9.53 -1.76
CA PHE A 185 -15.74 -9.82 -1.47
C PHE A 185 -14.81 -8.64 -1.72
N ASP A 186 -15.00 -7.89 -2.81
CA ASP A 186 -14.25 -6.66 -3.07
C ASP A 186 -14.45 -5.63 -1.94
N LEU A 187 -15.71 -5.45 -1.49
CA LEU A 187 -16.03 -4.55 -0.38
C LEU A 187 -15.38 -4.99 0.93
N ILE A 188 -15.42 -6.29 1.24
CA ILE A 188 -14.75 -6.84 2.43
C ILE A 188 -13.24 -6.59 2.34
N CYS A 189 -12.61 -6.83 1.19
CA CYS A 189 -11.19 -6.50 0.98
C CYS A 189 -10.92 -5.01 1.20
N GLY A 190 -11.77 -4.12 0.69
CA GLY A 190 -11.69 -2.67 0.91
C GLY A 190 -11.72 -2.29 2.40
N ILE A 191 -12.64 -2.89 3.17
CA ILE A 191 -12.76 -2.69 4.62
C ILE A 191 -11.52 -3.22 5.36
N PHE A 192 -11.05 -4.41 5.04
CA PHE A 192 -9.84 -4.97 5.66
C PHE A 192 -8.59 -4.14 5.34
N ASN A 193 -8.45 -3.64 4.11
CA ASN A 193 -7.37 -2.71 3.74
C ASN A 193 -7.43 -1.41 4.56
N LEU A 194 -8.64 -0.84 4.76
CA LEU A 194 -8.82 0.34 5.61
C LEU A 194 -8.44 0.06 7.07
N LEU A 195 -8.89 -1.07 7.64
CA LEU A 195 -8.51 -1.49 8.99
C LEU A 195 -7.00 -1.69 9.13
N CYS A 196 -6.35 -2.27 8.13
CA CYS A 196 -4.90 -2.42 8.08
C CYS A 196 -4.20 -1.05 8.05
N ALA A 197 -4.71 -0.08 7.28
CA ALA A 197 -4.16 1.27 7.23
C ALA A 197 -4.30 2.02 8.56
N ILE A 198 -5.46 1.94 9.20
CA ILE A 198 -5.69 2.47 10.55
C ILE A 198 -4.73 1.81 11.55
N GLY A 199 -4.59 0.47 11.47
CA GLY A 199 -3.66 -0.30 12.29
C GLY A 199 -2.20 0.12 12.11
N ALA A 200 -1.76 0.36 10.87
CA ALA A 200 -0.40 0.81 10.56
C ALA A 200 -0.13 2.21 11.14
N VAL A 201 -1.05 3.16 10.93
CA VAL A 201 -0.94 4.53 11.46
C VAL A 201 -0.88 4.52 12.98
N THR A 202 -1.81 3.81 13.64
CA THR A 202 -1.88 3.76 15.10
C THR A 202 -0.64 3.10 15.70
N TYR A 203 -0.16 2.00 15.12
CA TYR A 203 1.04 1.33 15.61
C TYR A 203 2.29 2.18 15.41
N ILE A 204 2.48 2.80 14.24
CA ILE A 204 3.64 3.68 13.99
C ILE A 204 3.58 4.94 14.85
N ALA A 205 2.40 5.52 15.07
CA ALA A 205 2.23 6.66 15.96
C ALA A 205 2.60 6.32 17.41
N LEU A 206 2.22 5.13 17.89
CA LEU A 206 2.59 4.64 19.21
C LEU A 206 4.12 4.47 19.34
N VAL A 207 4.75 3.85 18.34
CA VAL A 207 6.21 3.66 18.32
C VAL A 207 6.95 5.00 18.20
N ARG A 208 6.39 5.97 17.47
CA ARG A 208 6.93 7.33 17.34
C ARG A 208 6.92 8.10 18.65
N LYS A 209 5.84 8.04 19.45
CA LYS A 209 5.80 8.70 20.78
C LYS A 209 6.97 8.25 21.68
N ASN A 210 7.46 7.06 21.40
CA ASN A 210 8.56 6.41 22.06
C ASN A 210 9.93 6.69 21.40
N ALA A 211 10.00 7.34 20.24
CA ALA A 211 11.28 7.69 19.62
C ALA A 211 11.88 8.97 20.23
N LEU A 212 13.04 8.87 20.88
CA LEU A 212 13.80 10.04 21.34
C LEU A 212 14.46 10.78 20.16
N LYS A 213 14.78 12.07 20.37
CA LYS A 213 15.32 13.01 19.38
C LYS A 213 16.47 12.38 18.57
N GLY A 214 16.51 12.61 17.24
CA GLY A 214 17.62 12.15 16.38
C GLY A 214 17.19 11.56 15.01
N PRO A 215 18.09 10.82 14.33
CA PRO A 215 17.84 10.17 13.03
C PRO A 215 16.62 9.24 13.02
N LEU A 216 16.43 8.49 14.12
CA LEU A 216 15.29 7.59 14.33
C LEU A 216 13.95 8.34 14.40
N HIS A 217 13.92 9.52 15.02
CA HIS A 217 12.71 10.35 15.05
C HIS A 217 12.34 10.85 13.64
N LYS A 218 13.33 11.21 12.80
CA LYS A 218 13.11 11.55 11.38
C LYS A 218 12.57 10.35 10.60
N ALA A 219 13.10 9.16 10.85
CA ALA A 219 12.64 7.92 10.23
C ALA A 219 11.21 7.56 10.63
N SER A 220 10.86 7.68 11.92
CA SER A 220 9.49 7.44 12.40
C SER A 220 8.49 8.48 11.90
N ASN A 221 8.90 9.73 11.72
CA ASN A 221 8.06 10.76 11.09
C ASN A 221 7.75 10.41 9.63
N LEU A 222 8.77 9.97 8.88
CA LEU A 222 8.58 9.56 7.50
C LEU A 222 7.71 8.30 7.40
N ALA A 223 7.91 7.31 8.29
CA ALA A 223 7.04 6.14 8.39
C ALA A 223 5.58 6.51 8.68
N LEU A 224 5.35 7.48 9.58
CA LEU A 224 4.01 7.97 9.88
C LEU A 224 3.40 8.67 8.67
N ALA A 225 4.15 9.50 7.95
CA ALA A 225 3.70 10.14 6.72
C ALA A 225 3.31 9.11 5.65
N ILE A 226 4.12 8.05 5.49
CA ILE A 226 3.80 6.92 4.61
C ILE A 226 2.46 6.28 4.99
N SER A 227 2.27 5.97 6.27
CA SER A 227 1.03 5.35 6.75
C SER A 227 -0.18 6.25 6.59
N ILE A 228 -0.03 7.57 6.76
CA ILE A 228 -1.11 8.54 6.54
C ILE A 228 -1.50 8.59 5.07
N ILE A 229 -0.53 8.67 4.16
CA ILE A 229 -0.81 8.65 2.71
C ILE A 229 -1.50 7.34 2.32
N TRP A 230 -1.02 6.22 2.86
CA TRP A 230 -1.63 4.91 2.63
C TRP A 230 -3.05 4.80 3.21
N LEU A 231 -3.34 5.45 4.35
CA LEU A 231 -4.69 5.56 4.91
C LEU A 231 -5.61 6.40 4.03
N VAL A 232 -5.16 7.58 3.58
CA VAL A 232 -5.94 8.43 2.66
C VAL A 232 -6.29 7.66 1.38
N ARG A 233 -5.35 6.84 0.88
CA ARG A 233 -5.61 5.93 -0.25
C ARG A 233 -6.65 4.88 0.06
N ALA A 234 -6.55 4.20 1.20
CA ALA A 234 -7.51 3.17 1.58
C ALA A 234 -8.93 3.74 1.71
N VAL A 235 -9.06 4.94 2.30
CA VAL A 235 -10.33 5.67 2.39
C VAL A 235 -10.85 6.02 1.00
N TRP A 236 -10.02 6.59 0.14
CA TRP A 236 -10.42 6.93 -1.23
C TRP A 236 -10.80 5.71 -2.05
N SER A 237 -10.05 4.61 -1.95
CA SER A 237 -10.34 3.36 -2.67
C SER A 237 -11.69 2.77 -2.26
N LEU A 238 -11.99 2.74 -0.96
CA LEU A 238 -13.28 2.26 -0.45
C LEU A 238 -14.42 3.18 -0.91
N PHE A 239 -14.21 4.50 -0.80
CA PHE A 239 -15.17 5.48 -1.31
C PHE A 239 -15.43 5.32 -2.80
N ALA A 240 -14.37 5.13 -3.59
CA ALA A 240 -14.45 4.95 -5.03
C ALA A 240 -15.18 3.65 -5.41
N GLN A 241 -14.90 2.55 -4.72
CA GLN A 241 -15.62 1.28 -4.89
C GLN A 241 -17.12 1.46 -4.62
N LEU A 242 -17.48 2.00 -3.44
CA LEU A 242 -18.88 2.25 -3.08
C LEU A 242 -19.57 3.18 -4.08
N SER A 243 -18.89 4.25 -4.50
CA SER A 243 -19.42 5.23 -5.45
C SER A 243 -19.66 4.63 -6.84
N SER A 244 -18.74 3.76 -7.30
CA SER A 244 -18.85 3.09 -8.60
C SER A 244 -19.95 2.02 -8.63
N GLN A 245 -20.24 1.38 -7.49
CA GLN A 245 -21.18 0.27 -7.37
C GLN A 245 -22.61 0.71 -7.03
N TYR A 246 -22.78 1.76 -6.21
CA TYR A 246 -24.08 2.16 -5.65
C TYR A 246 -24.62 3.50 -6.20
N GLY A 247 -24.01 4.05 -7.25
CA GLY A 247 -24.73 4.89 -8.21
C GLY A 247 -25.07 6.31 -7.76
N TYR A 248 -24.09 7.10 -7.33
CA TYR A 248 -24.31 8.54 -7.06
C TYR A 248 -23.64 9.53 -8.03
N TYR A 249 -22.69 9.09 -8.87
CA TYR A 249 -21.79 10.01 -9.58
C TYR A 249 -21.98 10.13 -11.11
N TYR A 250 -22.92 9.39 -11.70
CA TYR A 250 -23.07 9.36 -13.17
C TYR A 250 -24.00 10.44 -13.77
N TYR A 251 -24.57 11.33 -12.96
CA TYR A 251 -25.51 12.34 -13.46
C TYR A 251 -24.88 13.70 -13.80
N ASN A 252 -23.63 13.97 -13.41
CA ASN A 252 -22.97 15.24 -13.72
C ASN A 252 -21.50 15.07 -14.14
N TYR A 253 -21.17 15.55 -15.34
CA TYR A 253 -19.90 15.33 -16.04
C TYR A 253 -18.68 15.97 -15.36
N ASP A 254 -18.87 17.12 -14.70
CA ASP A 254 -17.82 17.78 -13.93
C ASP A 254 -17.40 16.90 -12.74
N THR A 255 -18.37 16.24 -12.12
CA THR A 255 -18.13 15.38 -10.97
C THR A 255 -17.33 14.12 -11.35
N TYR A 256 -17.57 13.57 -12.54
CA TYR A 256 -16.79 12.45 -13.09
C TYR A 256 -15.33 12.83 -13.39
N THR A 257 -15.10 14.05 -13.92
CA THR A 257 -13.77 14.57 -14.22
C THR A 257 -12.95 14.75 -12.94
N TRP A 258 -13.51 15.42 -11.93
CA TRP A 258 -12.85 15.59 -10.63
C TRP A 258 -12.57 14.26 -9.94
N PHE A 259 -13.52 13.32 -9.99
CA PHE A 259 -13.33 11.98 -9.44
C PHE A 259 -12.15 11.24 -10.08
N SER A 260 -11.99 11.37 -11.40
CA SER A 260 -10.87 10.78 -12.15
C SER A 260 -9.52 11.41 -11.75
N ILE A 261 -9.49 12.74 -11.59
CA ILE A 261 -8.29 13.47 -11.13
C ILE A 261 -7.89 13.02 -9.72
N VAL A 262 -8.85 12.98 -8.78
CA VAL A 262 -8.56 12.54 -7.41
C VAL A 262 -8.10 11.07 -7.40
N SER A 263 -8.69 10.22 -8.24
CA SER A 263 -8.26 8.82 -8.38
C SER A 263 -6.84 8.70 -8.94
N LEU A 264 -6.42 9.59 -9.84
CA LEU A 264 -5.04 9.64 -10.33
C LEU A 264 -4.07 10.09 -9.22
N VAL A 265 -4.39 11.19 -8.55
CA VAL A 265 -3.52 11.78 -7.51
C VAL A 265 -3.41 10.87 -6.30
N VAL A 266 -4.55 10.46 -5.74
CA VAL A 266 -4.58 9.61 -4.56
C VAL A 266 -4.20 8.19 -4.94
N GLY A 267 -4.76 7.64 -6.03
CA GLY A 267 -4.68 6.23 -6.41
C GLY A 267 -3.44 5.79 -7.20
N ILE A 268 -2.78 6.63 -7.99
CA ILE A 268 -1.48 6.26 -8.61
C ILE A 268 -0.34 6.96 -7.88
N LEU A 269 -0.38 8.30 -7.82
CA LEU A 269 0.73 9.07 -7.26
C LEU A 269 0.92 8.81 -5.76
N GLY A 270 -0.16 8.58 -5.00
CA GLY A 270 -0.05 8.20 -3.60
C GLY A 270 0.72 6.88 -3.37
N SER A 271 0.55 5.89 -4.24
CA SER A 271 1.15 4.54 -4.13
C SER A 271 2.62 4.66 -4.44
N PHE A 272 2.90 5.35 -5.55
CA PHE A 272 4.23 5.69 -5.96
C PHE A 272 4.98 6.45 -4.85
N ALA A 273 4.33 7.45 -4.23
CA ALA A 273 4.90 8.20 -3.11
C ALA A 273 5.18 7.32 -1.89
N VAL A 274 4.26 6.41 -1.52
CA VAL A 274 4.46 5.42 -0.45
C VAL A 274 5.71 4.58 -0.72
N PHE A 275 5.86 4.04 -1.93
CA PHE A 275 7.01 3.21 -2.28
C PHE A 275 8.32 4.01 -2.37
N ILE A 276 8.31 5.23 -2.89
CA ILE A 276 9.50 6.11 -2.88
C ILE A 276 9.92 6.38 -1.44
N MET A 277 9.01 6.73 -0.55
CA MET A 277 9.36 7.04 0.84
C MET A 277 9.86 5.80 1.59
N LEU A 278 9.28 4.61 1.34
CA LEU A 278 9.82 3.34 1.83
C LEU A 278 11.23 3.06 1.26
N TYR A 279 11.46 3.36 -0.02
CA TYR A 279 12.79 3.28 -0.63
C TYR A 279 13.77 4.23 0.05
N LEU A 280 13.40 5.49 0.32
CA LEU A 280 14.25 6.47 1.02
C LEU A 280 14.62 5.99 2.43
N LEU A 281 13.66 5.42 3.18
CA LEU A 281 13.92 4.80 4.47
C LEU A 281 14.89 3.62 4.37
N ALA A 282 14.79 2.81 3.32
CA ALA A 282 15.64 1.64 3.13
C ALA A 282 17.06 2.02 2.68
N THR A 283 17.18 3.15 1.97
CA THR A 283 18.41 3.52 1.27
C THR A 283 19.27 4.54 2.01
N GLN A 284 18.68 5.55 2.66
CA GLN A 284 19.44 6.68 3.18
C GLN A 284 19.90 6.46 4.62
N ASP A 285 21.22 6.59 4.84
CA ASP A 285 21.84 6.40 6.15
C ASP A 285 21.45 7.46 7.18
N LYS A 286 20.98 8.63 6.72
CA LYS A 286 20.48 9.73 7.56
C LYS A 286 19.30 9.34 8.47
N TYR A 287 18.66 8.21 8.19
CA TYR A 287 17.55 7.66 8.98
C TYR A 287 17.99 6.67 10.07
N GLY A 288 19.29 6.36 10.18
CA GLY A 288 19.86 5.54 11.27
C GLY A 288 19.49 4.06 11.23
N LEU A 289 18.57 3.63 10.36
CA LEU A 289 18.09 2.25 10.20
C LEU A 289 19.17 1.25 9.78
N ASN A 290 20.34 1.73 9.31
CA ASN A 290 21.47 0.89 8.91
C ASN A 290 22.54 0.71 10.00
N ARG A 291 22.54 1.51 11.08
CA ARG A 291 23.59 1.50 12.12
C ARG A 291 23.04 0.99 13.45
N ARG A 292 23.10 -0.33 13.63
CA ARG A 292 22.74 -0.99 14.91
C ARG A 292 23.66 -0.61 16.07
N GLY A 293 24.91 -0.19 15.79
CA GLY A 293 25.97 -0.07 16.79
C GLY A 293 26.18 1.29 17.44
N GLU A 294 25.71 2.40 16.85
CA GLU A 294 25.97 3.76 17.39
C GLU A 294 24.81 4.30 18.24
N LEU A 295 23.61 3.72 18.13
CA LEU A 295 22.42 4.18 18.86
C LEU A 295 22.23 3.48 20.22
N VAL A 296 23.08 2.50 20.55
CA VAL A 296 23.07 1.75 21.82
C VAL A 296 24.28 2.12 22.68
N GLN A 297 24.85 3.32 22.54
CA GLN A 297 25.47 3.90 23.72
C GLN A 297 24.34 4.49 24.56
N PRO A 298 24.02 3.90 25.74
CA PRO A 298 23.32 4.69 26.73
C PRO A 298 24.20 5.93 26.92
N THR A 299 23.63 7.12 26.76
CA THR A 299 24.18 8.32 27.38
C THR A 299 24.42 7.94 28.84
N LYS A 300 25.66 7.55 29.16
CA LYS A 300 26.13 7.52 30.53
C LYS A 300 25.81 8.91 31.07
N LEU A 301 25.10 8.93 32.18
CA LEU A 301 24.92 10.13 32.97
C LEU A 301 26.31 10.77 33.17
N ASN A 302 26.59 11.85 32.45
CA ASN A 302 27.60 12.81 32.85
C ASN A 302 26.89 13.90 33.65
N ASP A 303 26.33 13.50 34.79
CA ASP A 303 25.89 14.39 35.87
C ASP A 303 26.38 13.81 37.23
N GLU A 304 27.56 13.17 37.23
CA GLU A 304 28.33 12.87 38.45
C GLU A 304 29.33 14.00 38.79
N GLU A 305 29.18 15.21 38.21
CA GLU A 305 29.96 16.40 38.60
C GLU A 305 29.14 17.45 39.40
N ALA A 306 27.97 17.07 39.94
CA ALA A 306 27.15 17.94 40.79
C ALA A 306 26.85 17.36 42.19
N SER A 307 27.69 16.44 42.69
CA SER A 307 27.64 15.97 44.09
C SER A 307 29.03 16.01 44.75
N GLY A 308 29.76 17.11 44.52
CA GLY A 308 31.00 17.44 45.22
C GLY A 308 30.77 18.40 46.38
N ALA A 309 29.80 18.10 47.25
CA ALA A 309 29.56 18.88 48.46
C ALA A 309 29.24 17.97 49.64
N HIS A 310 30.28 17.49 50.35
CA HIS A 310 30.22 17.19 51.78
C HIS A 310 31.63 17.17 52.41
N ILE A 311 32.00 18.33 52.95
CA ILE A 311 32.59 18.61 54.27
C ILE A 311 33.08 17.40 55.11
N THR A 312 34.39 17.42 55.42
CA THR A 312 35.19 17.07 56.65
C THR A 312 34.61 16.07 57.68
N THR A 313 35.34 15.12 58.30
CA THR A 313 36.53 15.25 59.17
C THR A 313 37.20 13.90 59.50
N ALA A 314 38.51 13.95 59.79
CA ALA A 314 39.30 13.19 60.80
C ALA A 314 39.15 11.66 60.99
N ASN A 315 40.25 10.92 60.73
CA ASN A 315 41.10 10.40 61.81
C ASN A 315 42.42 9.79 61.30
N SER A 316 43.49 10.13 61.99
CA SER A 316 44.86 9.67 61.79
C SER A 316 45.07 8.23 62.26
N VAL A 317 46.00 7.60 61.56
CA VAL A 317 46.62 6.29 61.75
C VAL A 317 47.35 6.20 63.11
N TYR A 318 47.38 4.98 63.69
CA TYR A 318 48.35 4.57 64.72
C TYR A 318 49.76 4.45 64.15
#